data_AF-A0A7K6NUY4-F1
#
_entry.id   AF-A0A7K6NUY4-F1
#
_cell.length_a   1.000
_cell.length_b   1.000
_cell.length_c   1.000
_cell.angle_alpha   90.00
_cell.angle_beta   90.00
_cell.angle_gamma   90.00
#
_symmetry.space_group_name_H-M   'P 1'
#
loop_
_entity.id
_entity.type
_entity.pdbx_description
1 polymer ?
#
loop_
_entity_poly.entity_id
_entity_poly.type
_entity_poly.pdbx_seq_one_letter_code
_entity_poly.pdbx_strand_id
1 'polypeptide(L)'
;AGCQKEPSSYMWIYILLGNMLRGIGETPITPLGISYLDDFAREEDVPVYVACLHTIAMLGPMFGFLLGSLCAKLYVDIGFVDLGRITITPQDSRWVGAWWLGFLIAGVTSLLAAIPFCFLPKSLKKPEKDTNEKSSFGLFKNMDSTKKIFPPEESKTRTYFYTSLKKVLSNRMYFTFLCCSLLQFSSFIGFLTYKPKYMEQQYGQSTSKSNFLIGLTSLPPVSLGIFLGGLIMKKYKLSIVGATKFAFMISFIAYVIALLHFFVGCDNHVVAGMTVSYE
;
A
#
# COMPACT_ATOMS: atom_id res chain seq x y z
N ALA A 1 -1.05 -36.61 33.94
CA ALA A 1 -0.33 -35.36 34.26
C ALA A 1 -0.96 -34.25 33.42
N GLY A 2 -1.38 -33.15 34.05
CA GLY A 2 -2.34 -32.21 33.48
C GLY A 2 -1.81 -31.40 32.29
N CYS A 3 -2.67 -31.19 31.29
CA CYS A 3 -2.53 -30.07 30.37
C CYS A 3 -2.51 -28.79 31.20
N GLN A 4 -1.35 -28.13 31.29
CA GLN A 4 -1.33 -26.72 31.63
C GLN A 4 -2.23 -26.00 30.62
N LYS A 5 -3.25 -25.31 31.11
CA LYS A 5 -3.92 -24.29 30.30
C LYS A 5 -2.83 -23.32 29.86
N GLU A 6 -2.63 -23.19 28.55
CA GLU A 6 -1.79 -22.12 28.01
C GLU A 6 -2.21 -20.81 28.67
N PRO A 7 -1.29 -20.03 29.25
CA PRO A 7 -1.61 -18.68 29.67
C PRO A 7 -1.96 -17.92 28.39
N SER A 8 -3.26 -17.67 28.18
CA SER A 8 -3.77 -16.80 27.12
C SER A 8 -3.27 -15.38 27.38
N SER A 9 -2.04 -15.10 26.97
CA SER A 9 -1.47 -13.77 27.04
C SER A 9 -2.15 -12.89 25.99
N TYR A 10 -2.89 -11.89 26.45
CA TYR A 10 -3.59 -10.92 25.58
C TYR A 10 -2.63 -9.90 24.93
N MET A 11 -1.32 -10.19 24.86
CA MET A 11 -0.31 -9.27 24.32
C MET A 11 -0.54 -8.85 22.86
N TRP A 12 -1.31 -9.62 22.08
CA TRP A 12 -1.71 -9.26 20.73
C TRP A 12 -2.51 -7.95 20.67
N ILE A 13 -3.18 -7.54 21.76
CA ILE A 13 -3.91 -6.28 21.87
C ILE A 13 -2.97 -5.08 21.69
N TYR A 14 -1.73 -5.13 22.18
CA TYR A 14 -0.78 -4.03 21.99
C TYR A 14 -0.38 -3.87 20.53
N ILE A 15 -0.21 -4.99 19.82
CA ILE A 15 0.08 -4.99 18.38
C ILE A 15 -1.12 -4.45 17.60
N LEU A 16 -2.34 -4.81 18.00
CA LEU A 16 -3.57 -4.26 17.40
C LEU A 16 -3.64 -2.75 17.57
N LEU A 17 -3.51 -2.24 18.81
CA LEU A 17 -3.57 -0.81 19.11
C LEU A 17 -2.48 -0.03 18.36
N GLY A 18 -1.27 -0.57 18.29
CA GLY A 18 -0.18 0.02 17.51
C GLY A 18 -0.51 0.13 16.02
N ASN A 19 -1.09 -0.92 15.42
CA ASN A 19 -1.51 -0.89 14.01
C ASN A 19 -2.70 0.05 13.76
N MET A 20 -3.62 0.18 14.70
CA MET A 20 -4.71 1.17 14.62
C MET A 20 -4.14 2.58 14.61
N LEU A 21 -3.23 2.90 15.53
CA LEU A 21 -2.58 4.22 15.59
C LEU A 21 -1.79 4.51 14.31
N ARG A 22 -1.06 3.52 13.79
CA ARG A 22 -0.37 3.59 12.49
C ARG A 22 -1.34 3.95 11.36
N GLY A 23 -2.49 3.28 11.30
CA GLY A 23 -3.52 3.53 10.28
C GLY A 23 -4.11 4.94 10.34
N ILE A 24 -4.35 5.47 11.55
CA ILE A 24 -4.81 6.85 11.74
C ILE A 24 -3.79 7.85 11.17
N GLY A 25 -2.50 7.63 11.45
CA GLY A 25 -1.42 8.50 10.95
C GLY A 25 -1.22 8.43 9.43
N GLU A 26 -1.46 7.27 8.81
CA GLU A 26 -1.28 7.06 7.37
C GLU A 26 -2.43 7.62 6.52
N THR A 27 -3.65 7.66 7.08
CA THR A 27 -4.90 8.04 6.39
C THR A 27 -4.81 9.34 5.56
N PRO A 28 -4.28 10.47 6.07
CA PRO A 28 -4.29 11.73 5.34
C PRO A 28 -3.22 11.85 4.24
N ILE A 29 -2.19 10.99 4.24
CA ILE A 29 -0.98 11.19 3.42
C ILE A 29 -1.34 11.16 1.92
N THR A 30 -2.03 10.11 1.48
CA THR A 30 -2.35 9.91 0.06
C THR A 30 -3.42 10.88 -0.45
N PRO A 31 -4.58 11.05 0.22
CA PRO A 31 -5.63 11.94 -0.26
C PRO A 31 -5.19 13.41 -0.32
N LEU A 32 -4.46 13.90 0.70
CA LEU A 32 -3.97 15.27 0.70
C LEU A 32 -2.86 15.47 -0.33
N GLY A 33 -1.96 14.50 -0.48
CA GLY A 33 -0.88 14.57 -1.47
C GLY A 33 -1.38 14.63 -2.92
N ILE A 34 -2.35 13.78 -3.27
CA ILE A 34 -2.94 13.77 -4.62
C ILE A 34 -3.76 15.04 -4.86
N SER A 35 -4.57 15.48 -3.88
CA SER A 35 -5.36 16.71 -4.02
C SER A 35 -4.47 17.94 -4.20
N TYR A 36 -3.36 18.00 -3.47
CA TYR A 36 -2.36 19.05 -3.64
C TYR A 36 -1.75 19.03 -5.04
N LEU A 37 -1.43 17.85 -5.55
CA LEU A 37 -0.84 17.74 -6.88
C LEU A 37 -1.82 18.17 -7.98
N ASP A 38 -3.08 17.79 -7.87
CA ASP A 38 -4.14 18.14 -8.82
C ASP A 38 -4.45 19.65 -8.83
N ASP A 39 -4.41 20.30 -7.65
CA ASP A 39 -4.65 21.73 -7.51
C ASP A 39 -3.55 22.62 -8.11
N PHE A 40 -2.30 22.13 -8.15
CA PHE A 40 -1.11 22.94 -8.45
C PHE A 40 -0.34 22.54 -9.73
N ALA A 41 -0.58 21.34 -10.27
CA ALA A 41 0.05 20.91 -11.52
C ALA A 41 -0.84 21.19 -12.75
N ARG A 42 -0.23 21.26 -13.93
CA ARG A 42 -0.97 21.29 -15.21
C ARG A 42 -1.61 19.94 -15.46
N GLU A 43 -2.82 19.92 -16.02
CA GLU A 43 -3.59 18.69 -16.27
C GLU A 43 -2.83 17.63 -17.08
N GLU A 44 -1.98 18.06 -18.02
CA GLU A 44 -1.14 17.16 -18.82
C GLU A 44 0.04 16.53 -18.04
N ASP A 45 0.46 17.15 -16.94
CA ASP A 45 1.58 16.71 -16.11
C ASP A 45 1.13 15.89 -14.88
N VAL A 46 -0.12 16.10 -14.42
CA VAL A 46 -0.72 15.39 -13.28
C VAL A 46 -0.53 13.86 -13.36
N PRO A 47 -0.79 13.17 -14.50
CA PRO A 47 -0.65 11.71 -14.55
C PRO A 47 0.77 11.22 -14.29
N VAL A 48 1.79 11.95 -14.76
CA VAL A 48 3.19 11.57 -14.53
C VAL A 48 3.60 11.86 -13.11
N TYR A 49 3.19 12.99 -12.54
CA TYR A 49 3.49 13.29 -11.14
C TYR A 49 2.83 12.31 -10.17
N VAL A 50 1.57 11.92 -10.43
CA VAL A 50 0.86 10.89 -9.66
C VAL A 50 1.58 9.54 -9.79
N ALA A 51 2.02 9.19 -11.00
CA ALA A 51 2.78 7.96 -11.21
C ALA A 51 4.14 7.97 -10.51
N CYS A 52 4.88 9.09 -10.53
CA CYS A 52 6.12 9.26 -9.77
C CYS A 52 5.88 9.09 -8.27
N LEU A 53 4.84 9.72 -7.73
CA LEU A 53 4.48 9.63 -6.32
C LEU A 53 4.20 8.17 -5.91
N HIS A 54 3.37 7.45 -6.67
CA HIS A 54 3.08 6.05 -6.39
C HIS A 54 4.30 5.12 -6.60
N THR A 55 5.19 5.44 -7.55
CA THR A 55 6.43 4.70 -7.77
C THR A 55 7.37 4.86 -6.56
N ILE A 56 7.54 6.08 -6.06
CA ILE A 56 8.30 6.35 -4.84
C ILE A 56 7.66 5.64 -3.64
N ALA A 57 6.32 5.68 -3.54
CA ALA A 57 5.60 4.96 -2.48
C ALA A 57 5.87 3.45 -2.51
N MET A 58 6.02 2.83 -3.69
CA MET A 58 6.37 1.40 -3.81
C MET A 58 7.80 1.07 -3.40
N LEU A 59 8.72 2.04 -3.38
CA LEU A 59 10.04 1.83 -2.78
C LEU A 59 9.96 1.56 -1.28
N GLY A 60 8.94 2.11 -0.58
CA GLY A 60 8.69 1.87 0.84
C GLY A 60 8.54 0.38 1.16
N PRO A 61 7.56 -0.33 0.59
CA PRO A 61 7.43 -1.77 0.70
C PRO A 61 8.70 -2.53 0.28
N MET A 62 9.40 -2.11 -0.78
CA MET A 62 10.66 -2.75 -1.20
C MET A 62 11.70 -2.73 -0.08
N PHE A 63 11.99 -1.55 0.47
CA PHE A 63 12.91 -1.42 1.59
C PHE A 63 12.37 -2.11 2.85
N GLY A 64 11.05 -2.12 3.07
CA GLY A 64 10.41 -2.84 4.17
C GLY A 64 10.63 -4.36 4.10
N PHE A 65 10.47 -4.98 2.93
CA PHE A 65 10.75 -6.41 2.75
C PHE A 65 12.24 -6.73 2.89
N LEU A 66 13.13 -5.87 2.39
CA LEU A 66 14.58 -6.03 2.58
C LEU A 66 14.99 -5.89 4.05
N LEU A 67 14.47 -4.88 4.75
CA LEU A 67 14.69 -4.70 6.18
C LEU A 67 14.12 -5.89 6.97
N GLY A 68 12.91 -6.33 6.63
CA GLY A 68 12.28 -7.50 7.21
C GLY A 68 13.09 -8.78 6.98
N SER A 69 13.74 -8.91 5.82
CA SER A 69 14.67 -10.01 5.54
C SER A 69 15.90 -9.98 6.44
N LEU A 70 16.49 -8.80 6.67
CA LEU A 70 17.63 -8.62 7.57
C LEU A 70 17.25 -8.91 9.03
N CYS A 71 16.14 -8.35 9.51
CA CYS A 71 15.61 -8.62 10.85
C CYS A 71 15.27 -10.11 11.02
N ALA A 72 14.73 -10.76 10.00
CA ALA A 72 14.40 -12.18 10.03
C ALA A 72 15.63 -13.10 10.06
N LYS A 73 16.79 -12.62 9.60
CA LYS A 73 18.05 -13.36 9.64
C LYS A 73 18.69 -13.38 11.04
N LEU A 74 18.27 -12.48 11.92
CA LEU A 74 18.73 -12.40 13.30
C LEU A 74 17.73 -13.13 14.20
N TYR A 75 18.22 -13.96 15.12
CA TYR A 75 17.35 -14.66 16.08
C TYR A 75 16.68 -13.65 17.02
N VAL A 76 15.44 -13.91 17.45
CA VAL A 76 14.63 -12.94 18.22
C VAL A 76 15.32 -12.42 19.49
N ASP A 77 16.07 -13.29 20.19
CA ASP A 77 16.77 -12.99 21.44
C ASP A 77 18.25 -12.62 21.21
N ILE A 78 18.48 -11.64 20.32
CA ILE A 78 19.82 -11.16 19.97
C ILE A 78 20.57 -10.75 21.25
N GLY A 79 21.73 -11.36 21.49
CA GLY A 79 22.61 -11.02 22.62
C GLY A 79 22.25 -11.68 23.95
N PHE A 80 21.13 -12.40 24.04
CA PHE A 80 20.73 -13.17 25.24
C PHE A 80 20.98 -14.67 25.11
N VAL A 81 21.01 -15.20 23.87
CA VAL A 81 21.22 -16.62 23.59
C VAL A 81 22.48 -16.83 22.73
N ASP A 82 23.31 -17.79 23.12
CA ASP A 82 24.46 -18.22 22.33
C ASP A 82 24.02 -19.24 21.25
N LEU A 83 24.02 -18.78 20.00
CA LEU A 83 23.69 -19.59 18.82
C LEU A 83 24.63 -20.79 18.63
N GLY A 84 25.84 -20.77 19.20
CA GLY A 84 26.75 -21.91 19.17
C GLY A 84 26.31 -23.08 20.06
N ARG A 85 25.41 -22.84 21.02
CA ARG A 85 24.88 -23.86 21.95
C ARG A 85 23.54 -24.44 21.51
N ILE A 86 22.86 -23.81 20.56
CA ILE A 86 21.55 -24.23 20.06
C ILE A 86 21.65 -24.70 18.61
N THR A 87 21.10 -25.87 18.29
CA THR A 87 21.07 -26.44 16.94
C THR A 87 19.88 -25.89 16.13
N ILE A 88 19.55 -24.61 16.26
CA ILE A 88 18.43 -23.98 15.54
C ILE A 88 19.01 -23.14 14.40
N THR A 89 18.58 -23.43 13.17
CA THR A 89 19.00 -22.70 11.97
C THR A 89 17.86 -21.82 11.45
N PRO A 90 18.13 -20.79 10.63
CA PRO A 90 17.08 -19.96 10.02
C PRO A 90 16.05 -20.68 9.16
N GLN A 91 16.30 -21.95 8.81
CA GLN A 91 15.40 -22.83 8.07
C GLN A 91 14.51 -23.68 8.98
N ASP A 92 14.83 -23.76 10.28
CA ASP A 92 14.05 -24.49 11.27
C ASP A 92 12.75 -23.72 11.58
N SER A 93 11.63 -24.44 11.74
CA SER A 93 10.33 -23.85 12.06
C SER A 93 10.30 -23.13 13.41
N ARG A 94 11.24 -23.45 14.31
CA ARG A 94 11.42 -22.80 15.60
C ARG A 94 12.13 -21.46 15.51
N TRP A 95 12.71 -21.12 14.36
CA TRP A 95 13.39 -19.85 14.17
C TRP A 95 12.40 -18.70 14.10
N VAL A 96 12.46 -17.82 15.09
CA VAL A 96 11.73 -16.54 15.07
C VAL A 96 12.75 -15.43 14.87
N GLY A 97 12.54 -14.66 13.80
CA GLY A 97 13.35 -13.48 13.52
C GLY A 97 13.15 -12.36 14.53
N ALA A 98 14.12 -11.45 14.64
CA ALA A 98 14.02 -10.23 15.46
C ALA A 98 13.08 -9.18 14.85
N TRP A 99 11.79 -9.54 14.69
CA TRP A 99 10.74 -8.75 14.04
C TRP A 99 10.52 -7.38 14.68
N TRP A 100 10.70 -7.28 16.01
CA TRP A 100 10.53 -6.06 16.79
C TRP A 100 11.50 -4.96 16.36
N LEU A 101 12.68 -5.32 15.88
CA LEU A 101 13.70 -4.37 15.43
C LEU A 101 13.23 -3.56 14.23
N GLY A 102 12.45 -4.19 13.33
CA GLY A 102 11.87 -3.52 12.17
C GLY A 102 10.95 -2.37 12.56
N PHE A 103 10.15 -2.53 13.63
CA PHE A 103 9.27 -1.47 14.12
C PHE A 103 10.04 -0.26 14.67
N LEU A 104 11.14 -0.51 15.39
CA LEU A 104 11.99 0.57 15.93
C LEU A 104 12.65 1.37 14.80
N ILE A 105 13.26 0.68 13.84
CA ILE A 105 13.91 1.33 12.69
C ILE A 105 12.89 2.14 11.88
N ALA A 106 11.76 1.54 11.53
CA ALA A 106 10.70 2.23 10.78
C ALA A 106 10.14 3.43 11.54
N GLY A 107 9.97 3.32 12.87
CA GLY A 107 9.52 4.41 13.73
C GLY A 107 10.49 5.59 13.74
N VAL A 108 11.78 5.33 13.93
CA VAL A 108 12.83 6.37 13.91
C VAL A 108 12.91 7.03 12.53
N THR A 109 12.92 6.24 11.45
CA THR A 109 12.92 6.78 10.08
C THR A 109 11.69 7.65 9.81
N SER A 110 10.52 7.25 10.29
CA SER A 110 9.28 8.03 10.13
C SER A 110 9.33 9.35 10.90
N LEU A 111 9.88 9.35 12.12
CA LEU A 111 10.08 10.59 12.89
C LEU A 111 11.05 11.54 12.19
N LEU A 112 12.15 11.03 11.64
CA LEU A 112 13.11 11.83 10.87
C LEU A 112 12.47 12.38 9.59
N ALA A 113 11.65 11.59 8.90
CA ALA A 113 10.94 12.01 7.70
C ALA A 113 9.86 13.08 7.98
N ALA A 114 9.36 13.19 9.21
CA ALA A 114 8.41 14.23 9.59
C ALA A 114 9.07 15.60 9.80
N ILE A 115 10.37 15.65 10.12
CA ILE A 115 11.09 16.90 10.41
C ILE A 115 11.01 17.90 9.24
N PRO A 116 11.27 17.53 7.98
CA PRO A 116 11.13 18.45 6.84
C PRO A 116 9.73 19.06 6.71
N PHE A 117 8.67 18.32 7.06
CA PHE A 117 7.31 18.83 6.98
C PHE A 117 7.03 19.95 7.98
N CYS A 118 7.75 19.99 9.11
CA CYS A 118 7.65 21.08 10.08
C CYS A 118 8.16 22.42 9.53
N PHE A 119 8.97 22.41 8.47
CA PHE A 119 9.52 23.61 7.83
C PHE A 119 8.70 24.10 6.62
N LEU A 120 7.65 23.38 6.22
CA LEU A 120 6.78 23.82 5.12
C LEU A 120 5.97 25.07 5.52
N PRO A 121 5.79 26.03 4.59
CA PRO A 121 5.02 27.23 4.86
C PRO A 121 3.53 26.90 5.09
N LYS A 122 2.89 27.62 6.02
CA LYS A 122 1.48 27.40 6.42
C LYS A 122 0.47 27.54 5.27
N SER A 123 0.80 28.29 4.23
CA SER A 123 0.00 28.36 3.00
C SER A 123 0.91 28.49 1.80
N LEU A 124 0.61 27.72 0.77
CA LEU A 124 1.23 27.88 -0.55
C LEU A 124 0.31 28.80 -1.36
N LYS A 125 0.87 29.85 -1.96
CA LYS A 125 0.12 30.74 -2.85
C LYS A 125 -0.38 29.91 -4.03
N LYS A 126 -1.70 29.83 -4.23
CA LYS A 126 -2.26 29.18 -5.41
C LYS A 126 -1.80 29.95 -6.65
N PRO A 127 -1.29 29.29 -7.70
CA PRO A 127 -1.08 29.95 -8.97
C PRO A 127 -2.44 30.51 -9.43
N GLU A 128 -2.47 31.80 -9.78
CA GLU A 128 -3.64 32.39 -10.43
C GLU A 128 -3.86 31.62 -11.73
N LYS A 129 -4.83 30.70 -11.76
CA LYS A 129 -5.23 30.04 -12.99
C LYS A 129 -5.72 31.13 -13.94
N ASP A 130 -5.06 31.25 -15.09
CA ASP A 130 -5.44 32.15 -16.16
C ASP A 130 -6.94 32.08 -16.42
N THR A 131 -7.53 33.26 -16.50
CA THR A 131 -8.96 33.50 -16.58
C THR A 131 -9.48 32.96 -17.91
N ASN A 132 -9.92 31.69 -18.00
CA ASN A 132 -10.78 31.23 -19.10
C ASN A 132 -11.68 30.01 -18.82
N GLU A 133 -11.70 29.43 -17.62
CA GLU A 133 -12.71 28.43 -17.23
C GLU A 133 -13.62 28.92 -16.10
N LYS A 134 -14.35 30.00 -16.38
CA LYS A 134 -15.55 30.38 -15.61
C LYS A 134 -16.78 29.73 -16.23
N SER A 135 -16.96 28.41 -16.08
CA SER A 135 -18.26 27.78 -16.36
C SER A 135 -18.77 26.84 -15.26
N SER A 136 -17.97 26.51 -14.23
CA SER A 136 -18.43 25.64 -13.13
C SER A 136 -18.36 26.28 -11.73
N PHE A 137 -17.64 27.40 -11.58
CA PHE A 137 -17.51 28.13 -10.31
C PHE A 137 -18.34 29.44 -10.26
N GLY A 138 -19.10 29.73 -11.33
CA GLY A 138 -19.87 30.96 -11.49
C GLY A 138 -21.15 31.06 -10.65
N LEU A 139 -21.57 30.01 -9.94
CA LEU A 139 -22.80 30.04 -9.16
C LEU A 139 -22.63 30.69 -7.77
N PHE A 140 -21.41 30.87 -7.28
CA PHE A 140 -21.14 31.37 -5.92
C PHE A 140 -20.68 32.83 -5.84
N LYS A 141 -20.45 33.52 -6.96
CA LYS A 141 -19.84 34.87 -6.95
C LYS A 141 -20.83 36.05 -7.14
N ASN A 142 -22.12 35.79 -7.32
CA ASN A 142 -23.13 36.85 -7.55
C ASN A 142 -23.97 37.20 -6.31
N MET A 143 -23.45 37.06 -5.10
CA MET A 143 -24.22 37.35 -3.87
C MET A 143 -23.52 38.31 -2.88
N ASP A 144 -22.54 39.09 -3.35
CA ASP A 144 -21.82 40.07 -2.52
C ASP A 144 -22.39 41.51 -2.58
N SER A 145 -23.67 41.65 -2.93
CA SER A 145 -24.36 42.94 -2.87
C SER A 145 -25.71 42.87 -2.17
N THR A 146 -25.83 42.11 -1.07
CA THR A 146 -26.83 42.43 -0.04
C THR A 146 -26.44 41.86 1.32
N LYS A 147 -26.11 42.73 2.27
CA LYS A 147 -26.02 42.42 3.70
C LYS A 147 -27.30 41.72 4.16
N LYS A 148 -27.26 40.39 4.34
CA LYS A 148 -28.19 39.67 5.23
C LYS A 148 -27.41 38.62 6.00
N ILE A 149 -27.56 38.72 7.32
CA ILE A 149 -27.08 37.84 8.38
C ILE A 149 -27.26 36.37 7.97
N PHE A 150 -26.16 35.63 7.81
CA PHE A 150 -26.18 34.18 7.57
C PHE A 150 -26.29 33.43 8.92
N PRO A 151 -27.25 32.50 9.10
CA PRO A 151 -27.22 31.50 10.17
C PRO A 151 -26.26 30.34 9.78
N PRO A 152 -25.88 29.42 10.70
CA PRO A 152 -24.64 28.66 10.61
C PRO A 152 -24.58 27.70 9.40
N GLU A 153 -23.50 27.81 8.62
CA GLU A 153 -23.25 27.12 7.34
C GLU A 153 -22.99 25.60 7.44
N GLU A 154 -22.88 25.01 8.63
CA GLU A 154 -22.52 23.58 8.78
C GLU A 154 -23.58 22.60 8.24
N SER A 155 -24.88 22.95 8.31
CA SER A 155 -25.97 22.05 7.93
C SER A 155 -26.10 21.86 6.41
N LYS A 156 -25.78 22.91 5.64
CA LYS A 156 -25.78 22.88 4.17
C LYS A 156 -24.62 22.04 3.64
N THR A 157 -23.41 22.23 4.16
CA THR A 157 -22.21 21.50 3.74
C THR A 157 -22.35 19.99 3.90
N ARG A 158 -22.89 19.54 5.04
CA ARG A 158 -23.15 18.11 5.29
C ARG A 158 -24.16 17.54 4.29
N THR A 159 -25.24 18.26 4.03
CA THR A 159 -26.30 17.82 3.10
C THR A 159 -25.80 17.77 1.65
N TYR A 160 -25.01 18.75 1.23
CA TYR A 160 -24.35 18.75 -0.08
C TYR A 160 -23.34 17.60 -0.20
N PHE A 161 -22.54 17.34 0.84
CA PHE A 161 -21.61 16.22 0.87
C PHE A 161 -22.33 14.88 0.71
N TYR A 162 -23.36 14.60 1.51
CA TYR A 162 -24.14 13.36 1.39
C TYR A 162 -24.82 13.24 0.02
N THR A 163 -25.33 14.34 -0.53
CA THR A 163 -25.96 14.35 -1.85
C THR A 163 -24.95 14.04 -2.95
N SER A 164 -23.76 14.65 -2.91
CA SER A 164 -22.68 14.39 -3.85
C SER A 164 -22.15 12.96 -3.71
N LEU A 165 -21.92 12.48 -2.50
CA LEU A 165 -21.50 11.11 -2.23
C LEU A 165 -22.52 10.11 -2.76
N LYS A 166 -23.81 10.34 -2.51
CA LYS A 166 -24.90 9.50 -3.05
C LYS A 166 -24.92 9.51 -4.57
N LYS A 167 -24.74 10.66 -5.22
CA LYS A 167 -24.67 10.75 -6.70
C LYS A 167 -23.47 9.97 -7.25
N VAL A 168 -22.30 10.09 -6.63
CA VAL A 168 -21.08 9.39 -7.04
C VAL A 168 -21.23 7.88 -6.87
N LEU A 169 -21.71 7.42 -5.71
CA LEU A 169 -21.91 5.99 -5.43
C LEU A 169 -23.08 5.39 -6.22
N SER A 170 -24.10 6.18 -6.56
CA SER A 170 -25.20 5.74 -7.40
C SER A 170 -24.84 5.66 -8.89
N ASN A 171 -23.70 6.22 -9.30
CA ASN A 171 -23.24 6.09 -10.68
C ASN A 171 -22.71 4.67 -10.91
N ARG A 172 -23.45 3.88 -11.70
CA ARG A 172 -23.13 2.48 -11.98
C ARG A 172 -21.71 2.28 -12.51
N MET A 173 -21.20 3.18 -13.35
CA MET A 173 -19.85 3.05 -13.89
C MET A 173 -18.79 3.25 -12.81
N TYR A 174 -18.94 4.31 -12.00
CA TYR A 174 -18.01 4.60 -10.90
C TYR A 174 -18.03 3.49 -9.85
N PHE A 175 -19.21 3.03 -9.44
CA PHE A 175 -19.33 1.95 -8.47
C PHE A 175 -18.70 0.65 -8.97
N THR A 176 -18.92 0.29 -10.24
CA THR A 176 -18.31 -0.91 -10.84
C THR A 176 -16.79 -0.77 -10.90
N PHE A 177 -16.28 0.40 -11.28
CA PHE A 177 -14.85 0.70 -11.27
C PHE A 177 -14.26 0.56 -9.85
N LEU A 178 -14.92 1.14 -8.84
CA LEU A 178 -14.50 1.07 -7.45
C LEU A 178 -14.45 -0.38 -6.93
N CYS A 179 -15.47 -1.20 -7.22
CA CYS A 179 -15.46 -2.62 -6.86
C CYS A 179 -14.31 -3.37 -7.55
N CYS A 180 -14.07 -3.10 -8.84
CA CYS A 180 -12.96 -3.71 -9.58
C CYS A 180 -11.61 -3.33 -8.97
N SER A 181 -11.38 -2.04 -8.71
CA SER A 181 -10.15 -1.55 -8.08
C SER A 181 -9.96 -2.15 -6.68
N LEU A 182 -11.02 -2.23 -5.87
CA LEU A 182 -10.95 -2.85 -4.55
C LEU A 182 -10.48 -4.30 -4.65
N LEU A 183 -11.09 -5.11 -5.52
CA LEU A 183 -10.70 -6.50 -5.72
C LEU A 183 -9.25 -6.62 -6.21
N GLN A 184 -8.82 -5.78 -7.16
CA GLN A 184 -7.46 -5.77 -7.67
C GLN A 184 -6.43 -5.43 -6.58
N PHE A 185 -6.65 -4.35 -5.82
CA PHE A 185 -5.75 -3.96 -4.73
C PHE A 185 -5.77 -4.97 -3.58
N SER A 186 -6.93 -5.51 -3.21
CA SER A 186 -7.01 -6.57 -2.21
C SER A 186 -6.26 -7.84 -2.65
N SER A 187 -6.40 -8.25 -3.91
CA SER A 187 -5.65 -9.38 -4.46
C SER A 187 -4.14 -9.13 -4.44
N PHE A 188 -3.70 -7.91 -4.78
CA PHE A 188 -2.30 -7.54 -4.77
C PHE A 188 -1.72 -7.53 -3.35
N ILE A 189 -2.43 -6.93 -2.39
CA ILE A 189 -2.01 -6.92 -0.98
C ILE A 189 -1.99 -8.35 -0.43
N GLY A 190 -3.01 -9.16 -0.70
CA GLY A 190 -3.06 -10.56 -0.29
C GLY A 190 -1.88 -11.37 -0.84
N PHE A 191 -1.53 -11.18 -2.12
CA PHE A 191 -0.35 -11.80 -2.71
C PHE A 191 0.93 -11.39 -1.97
N LEU A 192 1.15 -10.10 -1.73
CA LEU A 192 2.36 -9.63 -1.03
C LEU A 192 2.44 -10.14 0.40
N THR A 193 1.32 -10.20 1.12
CA THR A 193 1.28 -10.64 2.52
C THR A 193 1.49 -12.14 2.66
N TYR A 194 0.83 -12.95 1.84
CA TYR A 194 0.81 -14.40 2.03
C TYR A 194 1.85 -15.15 1.21
N LYS A 195 2.36 -14.60 0.10
CA LYS A 195 3.38 -15.28 -0.71
C LYS A 195 4.68 -15.60 0.04
N PRO A 196 5.27 -14.72 0.87
CA PRO A 196 6.43 -15.09 1.68
C PRO A 196 6.13 -16.28 2.58
N LYS A 197 4.95 -16.26 3.23
CA LYS A 197 4.54 -17.34 4.14
C LYS A 197 4.27 -18.65 3.38
N TYR A 198 3.69 -18.57 2.20
CA TYR A 198 3.52 -19.71 1.32
C TYR A 198 4.89 -20.32 0.95
N MET A 199 5.90 -19.51 0.63
CA MET A 199 7.25 -20.02 0.34
C MET A 199 7.93 -20.67 1.55
N GLU A 200 7.67 -20.16 2.75
CA GLU A 200 8.15 -20.80 3.99
C GLU A 200 7.51 -22.17 4.21
N GLN A 201 6.18 -22.25 4.10
CA GLN A 201 5.44 -23.47 4.43
C GLN A 201 5.55 -24.54 3.34
N GLN A 202 5.41 -24.13 2.08
CA GLN A 202 5.34 -25.06 0.94
C GLN A 202 6.72 -25.49 0.46
N TYR A 203 7.71 -24.59 0.48
CA TYR A 203 9.05 -24.84 -0.06
C TYR A 203 10.16 -24.86 0.99
N GLY A 204 9.81 -24.78 2.29
CA GLY A 204 10.77 -24.86 3.39
C GLY A 204 11.83 -23.75 3.36
N GLN A 205 11.55 -22.62 2.71
CA GLN A 205 12.50 -21.51 2.63
C GLN A 205 12.48 -20.70 3.94
N SER A 206 13.64 -20.18 4.35
CA SER A 206 13.69 -19.30 5.52
C SER A 206 12.91 -18.01 5.30
N THR A 207 12.32 -17.46 6.37
CA THR A 207 11.60 -16.16 6.34
C THR A 207 12.46 -15.05 5.74
N SER A 208 13.76 -15.03 6.06
CA SER A 208 14.70 -14.05 5.50
C SER A 208 14.81 -14.16 3.97
N LYS A 209 14.98 -15.38 3.43
CA LYS A 209 15.13 -15.59 1.99
C LYS A 209 13.81 -15.30 1.24
N SER A 210 12.69 -15.72 1.80
CA SER A 210 11.36 -15.44 1.27
C SER A 210 11.09 -13.93 1.15
N ASN A 211 11.35 -13.17 2.23
CA ASN A 211 11.19 -11.71 2.23
C ASN A 211 12.13 -11.02 1.23
N PHE A 212 13.39 -11.47 1.15
CA PHE A 212 14.37 -10.96 0.21
C PHE A 212 13.91 -11.12 -1.25
N LEU A 213 13.42 -12.32 -1.60
CA LEU A 213 12.94 -12.61 -2.95
C LEU A 213 11.76 -11.73 -3.33
N ILE A 214 10.79 -11.51 -2.43
CA ILE A 214 9.66 -10.61 -2.72
C ILE A 214 10.13 -9.18 -2.91
N GLY A 215 10.97 -8.68 -1.99
CA GLY A 215 11.51 -7.32 -2.04
C GLY A 215 12.30 -7.03 -3.32
N LEU A 216 13.09 -7.99 -3.79
CA LEU A 216 13.99 -7.80 -4.93
C LEU A 216 13.37 -8.19 -6.28
N THR A 217 12.52 -9.22 -6.34
CA THR A 217 12.05 -9.75 -7.64
C THR A 217 10.62 -9.36 -7.96
N SER A 218 9.75 -9.25 -6.95
CA SER A 218 8.31 -9.03 -7.18
C SER A 218 7.93 -7.56 -7.20
N LEU A 219 8.57 -6.73 -6.38
CA LEU A 219 8.20 -5.31 -6.23
C LEU A 219 8.80 -4.35 -7.28
N PRO A 220 10.06 -4.48 -7.74
CA PRO A 220 10.58 -3.58 -8.77
C PRO A 220 9.77 -3.59 -10.09
N PRO A 221 9.31 -4.74 -10.61
CA PRO A 221 8.43 -4.76 -11.78
C PRO A 221 7.12 -3.97 -11.57
N VAL A 222 6.57 -3.97 -10.36
CA VAL A 222 5.37 -3.19 -10.02
C VAL A 222 5.67 -1.69 -10.10
N SER A 223 6.77 -1.25 -9.50
CA SER A 223 7.22 0.15 -9.56
C SER A 223 7.45 0.61 -11.00
N LEU A 224 8.11 -0.21 -11.82
CA LEU A 224 8.31 0.07 -13.25
C LEU A 224 6.98 0.14 -14.00
N GLY A 225 6.05 -0.77 -13.73
CA GLY A 225 4.72 -0.77 -14.35
C GLY A 225 3.91 0.48 -14.06
N ILE A 226 3.92 0.95 -12.80
CA ILE A 226 3.26 2.20 -12.39
C ILE A 226 3.86 3.40 -13.12
N PHE A 227 5.19 3.51 -13.12
CA PHE A 227 5.89 4.61 -13.77
C PHE A 227 5.66 4.64 -15.28
N LEU A 228 5.84 3.49 -15.95
CA LEU A 228 5.60 3.34 -17.39
C LEU A 228 4.13 3.62 -17.75
N GLY A 229 3.18 3.18 -16.92
CA GLY A 229 1.76 3.49 -17.09
C GLY A 229 1.49 4.99 -17.12
N GLY A 230 2.06 5.74 -16.17
CA GLY A 230 1.96 7.21 -16.16
C GLY A 230 2.62 7.88 -17.37
N LEU A 231 3.80 7.42 -17.78
CA LEU A 231 4.49 7.94 -18.96
C LEU A 231 3.71 7.68 -20.26
N ILE A 232 3.14 6.49 -20.43
CA ILE A 232 2.31 6.13 -21.59
C ILE A 232 1.07 7.02 -21.63
N MET A 233 0.40 7.21 -20.49
CA MET A 233 -0.76 8.09 -20.38
C MET A 233 -0.45 9.53 -20.84
N LYS A 234 0.68 10.10 -20.40
CA LYS A 234 1.11 11.44 -20.82
C LYS A 234 1.55 11.49 -22.28
N LYS A 235 2.39 10.55 -22.73
CA LYS A 235 2.98 10.56 -24.07
C LYS A 235 1.93 10.42 -25.17
N TYR A 236 0.95 9.54 -24.98
CA TYR A 236 -0.08 9.29 -25.98
C TYR A 236 -1.37 10.10 -25.75
N LYS A 237 -1.41 10.93 -24.70
CA LYS A 237 -2.59 11.73 -24.31
C LYS A 237 -3.87 10.89 -24.36
N LEU A 238 -3.81 9.72 -23.72
CA LEU A 238 -4.89 8.73 -23.81
C LEU A 238 -6.19 9.31 -23.25
N SER A 239 -7.25 9.27 -24.06
CA SER A 239 -8.60 9.55 -23.57
C SER A 239 -9.04 8.48 -22.57
N ILE A 240 -10.07 8.77 -21.77
CA ILE A 240 -10.61 7.82 -20.77
C ILE A 240 -10.90 6.46 -21.41
N VAL A 241 -11.53 6.44 -22.59
CA VAL A 241 -11.84 5.21 -23.32
C VAL A 241 -10.58 4.50 -23.79
N GLY A 242 -9.57 5.24 -24.27
CA GLY A 242 -8.27 4.68 -24.65
C GLY A 242 -7.55 4.04 -23.47
N ALA A 243 -7.53 4.72 -22.31
CA ALA A 243 -6.95 4.24 -21.07
C ALA A 243 -7.65 2.97 -20.56
N THR A 244 -8.99 2.92 -20.60
CA THR A 244 -9.74 1.72 -20.21
C THR A 244 -9.42 0.53 -21.11
N LYS A 245 -9.37 0.73 -22.44
CA LYS A 245 -8.99 -0.34 -23.38
C LYS A 245 -7.58 -0.85 -23.11
N PHE A 246 -6.63 0.07 -22.90
CA PHE A 246 -5.25 -0.27 -22.57
C PHE A 246 -5.15 -1.07 -21.27
N ALA A 247 -5.82 -0.63 -20.20
CA ALA A 247 -5.85 -1.33 -18.92
C ALA A 247 -6.44 -2.74 -19.07
N PHE A 248 -7.55 -2.89 -19.79
CA PHE A 248 -8.18 -4.19 -20.04
C PHE A 248 -7.25 -5.14 -20.80
N MET A 249 -6.58 -4.66 -21.86
CA MET A 249 -5.63 -5.45 -22.64
C MET A 249 -4.46 -5.94 -21.78
N ILE A 250 -3.89 -5.07 -20.95
CA ILE A 250 -2.81 -5.46 -20.03
C ILE A 250 -3.29 -6.47 -18.99
N SER A 251 -4.47 -6.26 -18.39
CA SER A 251 -5.04 -7.21 -17.43
C SER A 251 -5.29 -8.58 -18.07
N PHE A 252 -5.75 -8.62 -19.32
CA PHE A 252 -5.95 -9.87 -20.05
C PHE A 252 -4.63 -10.59 -20.32
N ILE A 253 -3.59 -9.87 -20.77
CA ILE A 253 -2.25 -10.44 -20.97
C ILE A 253 -1.70 -10.97 -19.64
N ALA A 254 -1.83 -10.21 -18.54
CA ALA A 254 -1.39 -10.63 -17.22
C ALA A 254 -2.11 -11.91 -16.75
N TYR A 255 -3.41 -12.03 -17.00
CA TYR A 255 -4.18 -13.24 -16.71
C TYR A 255 -3.67 -14.46 -17.49
N VAL A 256 -3.41 -14.31 -18.79
CA VAL A 256 -2.84 -15.41 -19.61
C VAL A 256 -1.47 -15.82 -19.09
N ILE A 257 -0.60 -14.87 -18.74
CA ILE A 257 0.72 -15.16 -18.15
C ILE A 257 0.57 -15.86 -16.79
N ALA A 258 -0.41 -15.47 -15.97
CA ALA A 258 -0.68 -16.12 -14.69
C ALA A 258 -1.13 -17.58 -14.87
N LEU A 259 -1.90 -17.89 -15.91
CA LEU A 259 -2.27 -19.28 -16.24
C LEU A 259 -1.05 -20.13 -16.60
N LEU A 260 -0.07 -19.55 -17.31
CA LEU A 260 1.16 -20.26 -17.67
C LEU A 260 2.00 -20.64 -16.44
N HIS A 261 1.95 -19.86 -15.36
CA HIS A 261 2.66 -20.18 -14.11
C HIS A 261 2.17 -21.48 -13.47
N PHE A 262 0.93 -21.91 -13.73
CA PHE A 262 0.42 -23.18 -13.19
C PHE A 262 1.22 -24.39 -13.67
N PHE A 263 1.87 -24.29 -14.83
CA PHE A 263 2.68 -25.37 -15.40
C PHE A 263 4.14 -25.36 -14.91
N VAL A 264 4.55 -24.34 -14.14
CA VAL A 264 5.90 -24.23 -13.59
C VAL A 264 5.86 -24.66 -12.12
N GLY A 265 6.39 -25.84 -11.82
CA GLY A 265 6.43 -26.42 -10.47
C GLY A 265 7.85 -26.58 -9.93
N CYS A 266 7.97 -26.54 -8.60
CA CYS A 266 9.17 -26.93 -7.85
C CYS A 266 8.79 -28.03 -6.85
N ASP A 267 9.79 -28.80 -6.40
CA ASP A 267 9.58 -29.81 -5.36
C ASP A 267 9.12 -29.17 -4.05
N ASN A 268 8.12 -29.79 -3.43
CA ASN A 268 7.58 -29.34 -2.15
C ASN A 268 8.49 -29.73 -0.99
N HIS A 269 8.35 -29.01 0.13
CA HIS A 269 9.06 -29.33 1.35
C HIS A 269 8.64 -30.69 1.89
N VAL A 270 9.64 -31.45 2.36
CA VAL A 270 9.46 -32.79 2.86
C VAL A 270 8.94 -32.73 4.29
N VAL A 271 7.69 -33.15 4.47
CA VAL A 271 7.05 -33.30 5.79
C VAL A 271 6.92 -34.78 6.14
N ALA A 272 7.57 -35.17 7.24
CA ALA A 272 7.46 -36.51 7.81
C ALA A 272 6.01 -36.82 8.19
N GLY A 273 5.52 -37.99 7.76
CA GLY A 273 4.13 -38.43 7.94
C GLY A 273 3.14 -38.00 6.85
N MET A 274 3.51 -37.09 5.95
CA MET A 274 2.67 -36.68 4.81
C MET A 274 3.31 -37.00 3.45
N THR A 275 4.59 -36.67 3.30
CA THR A 275 5.33 -36.85 2.03
C THR A 275 6.42 -37.91 2.12
N VAL A 276 6.91 -38.20 3.32
CA VAL A 276 7.92 -39.24 3.60
C VAL A 276 7.56 -39.93 4.92
N SER A 277 7.94 -41.20 5.09
CA SER A 277 7.74 -41.97 6.32
C SER A 277 8.41 -41.31 7.53
N TYR A 278 7.94 -41.65 8.74
CA TYR A 278 8.57 -41.26 10.00
C TYR A 278 9.86 -42.04 10.31
N GLU A 279 10.14 -43.08 9.53
CA GLU A 279 11.38 -43.86 9.58
C GLU A 279 12.53 -43.17 8.86
#